data_AF-A0A6N6KMG6-F1
#
_entry.id   AF-A0A6N6KMG6-F1
#
_cell.length_a   1.000
_cell.length_b   1.000
_cell.length_c   1.000
_cell.angle_alpha   90.00
_cell.angle_beta   90.00
_cell.angle_gamma   90.00
#
_symmetry.space_group_name_H-M   'P 1'
#
loop_
_entity.id
_entity.type
_entity.pdbx_description
1 polymer ?
#
loop_
_entity_poly.entity_id
_entity_poly.type
_entity_poly.pdbx_seq_one_letter_code
_entity_poly.pdbx_strand_id
1 'polypeptide(L)'
;MNSFTKIASIALLVILAISFNTACNGGSANAEEEEPKIILRSYDEARAYVGQVLDLPIPPDYKAPDYIYSNMTKDQKYEIFGKRYPEFYGLGSTDLLDSVIAYPKLYEVMIIENRALRASVSQ
;
A
#
# COMPACT_ATOMS: atom_id res chain seq x y z
N MET A 1 21.21 -25.39 36.86
CA MET A 1 20.48 -24.51 37.79
C MET A 1 20.21 -23.22 37.02
N ASN A 2 19.23 -23.12 36.12
CA ASN A 2 17.77 -23.17 36.26
C ASN A 2 17.23 -22.29 37.39
N SER A 3 16.96 -21.03 37.08
CA SER A 3 15.93 -20.22 37.74
C SER A 3 15.00 -19.66 36.67
N PHE A 4 14.12 -20.54 36.20
CA PHE A 4 12.83 -20.18 35.65
C PHE A 4 11.88 -19.76 36.79
N THR A 5 10.83 -19.03 36.41
CA THR A 5 9.47 -19.03 36.98
C THR A 5 9.10 -17.91 37.95
N LYS A 6 7.99 -17.24 37.58
CA LYS A 6 7.12 -16.25 38.25
C LYS A 6 7.20 -14.94 37.46
N ILE A 7 6.23 -14.54 36.65
CA ILE A 7 4.80 -14.39 36.99
C ILE A 7 3.96 -14.72 35.74
N ALA A 8 3.19 -15.80 35.83
CA ALA A 8 2.00 -16.01 35.02
C ALA A 8 0.82 -15.25 35.65
N SER A 9 -0.24 -15.08 34.87
CA SER A 9 -1.60 -14.71 35.29
C SER A 9 -1.94 -13.21 35.32
N ILE A 10 -2.14 -12.61 34.14
CA ILE A 10 -3.28 -11.70 33.90
C ILE A 10 -3.87 -12.03 32.53
N ALA A 11 -4.47 -13.21 32.45
CA ALA A 11 -5.54 -13.49 31.50
C ALA A 11 -6.74 -13.84 32.37
N LEU A 12 -7.80 -13.02 32.32
CA LEU A 12 -9.23 -13.38 32.35
C LEU A 12 -10.08 -12.14 32.70
N LEU A 13 -11.28 -12.11 32.13
CA LEU A 13 -12.40 -11.18 32.37
C LEU A 13 -12.34 -9.81 31.69
N VAL A 14 -12.81 -9.76 30.43
CA VAL A 14 -14.11 -9.11 30.12
C VAL A 14 -14.75 -9.83 28.92
N ILE A 15 -15.50 -10.90 29.21
CA ILE A 15 -16.53 -11.43 28.31
C ILE A 15 -17.79 -11.57 29.16
N LEU A 16 -18.75 -10.64 29.03
CA LEU A 16 -20.19 -10.95 28.97
C LEU A 16 -21.03 -9.66 28.83
N ALA A 17 -22.16 -9.82 28.13
CA ALA A 17 -23.23 -8.86 27.84
C ALA A 17 -22.82 -7.80 26.80
N ILE A 18 -23.35 -7.83 25.58
CA ILE A 18 -24.78 -7.61 25.31
C ILE A 18 -25.32 -8.65 24.33
N SER A 19 -26.32 -9.39 24.80
CA SER A 19 -27.21 -10.23 24.00
C SER A 19 -28.23 -9.37 23.25
N PHE A 20 -28.51 -9.78 22.01
CA PHE A 20 -29.78 -9.64 21.29
C PHE A 20 -30.46 -8.26 21.27
N ASN A 21 -30.33 -7.58 20.13
CA ASN A 21 -31.48 -6.93 19.51
C ASN A 21 -31.43 -7.15 18.00
N THR A 22 -32.24 -8.10 17.53
CA THR A 22 -32.69 -8.11 16.15
C THR A 22 -33.74 -7.01 16.02
N ALA A 23 -33.32 -5.87 15.49
CA ALA A 23 -34.23 -4.95 14.84
C ALA A 23 -33.65 -4.64 13.47
N CYS A 24 -34.35 -5.11 12.43
CA CYS A 24 -34.23 -4.54 11.10
C CYS A 24 -34.35 -3.02 11.22
N ASN A 25 -33.27 -2.30 10.95
CA ASN A 25 -33.40 -0.93 10.49
C ASN A 25 -32.32 -0.69 9.45
N GLY A 26 -32.75 -0.52 8.21
CA GLY A 26 -31.90 -0.11 7.11
C GLY A 26 -31.21 1.19 7.47
N GLY A 27 -29.89 1.13 7.52
CA GLY A 27 -29.02 2.26 7.80
C GLY A 27 -27.62 1.85 7.42
N SER A 28 -27.38 1.69 6.12
CA SER A 28 -26.04 1.57 5.56
C SER A 28 -25.33 2.90 5.77
N ALA A 29 -24.86 3.13 7.00
CA ALA A 29 -23.87 4.14 7.27
C ALA A 29 -22.58 3.63 6.66
N ASN A 30 -22.36 3.96 5.39
CA ASN A 30 -21.04 3.89 4.77
C ASN A 30 -20.15 4.84 5.57
N ALA A 31 -19.50 4.34 6.61
CA ALA A 31 -18.30 4.95 7.12
C ALA A 31 -17.28 4.78 6.00
N GLU A 32 -17.25 5.75 5.09
CA GLU A 32 -16.13 5.97 4.20
C GLU A 32 -14.93 6.14 5.13
N GLU A 33 -14.14 5.07 5.30
CA GLU A 33 -12.86 5.14 5.97
C GLU A 33 -12.01 6.12 5.15
N GLU A 34 -12.00 7.39 5.57
CA GLU A 34 -11.16 8.40 4.94
C GLU A 34 -9.71 7.94 5.10
N GLU A 35 -9.14 7.42 4.01
CA GLU A 35 -7.72 7.08 4.00
C GLU A 35 -6.91 8.31 4.40
N PRO A 36 -5.91 8.15 5.29
CA PRO A 36 -5.12 9.28 5.75
C PRO A 36 -4.47 9.98 4.55
N LYS A 37 -4.91 11.22 4.29
CA LYS A 37 -4.39 12.02 3.19
C LYS A 37 -2.92 12.35 3.45
N ILE A 38 -2.05 11.78 2.63
CA ILE A 38 -0.61 12.09 2.63
C ILE A 38 -0.43 13.50 2.07
N ILE A 39 0.16 14.40 2.85
CA ILE A 39 0.45 15.78 2.45
C ILE A 39 1.95 16.00 2.57
N LEU A 40 2.62 16.25 1.44
CA LEU A 40 4.04 16.56 1.37
C LEU A 40 4.19 18.07 1.12
N ARG A 41 4.87 18.79 2.01
CA ARG A 41 4.95 20.25 2.00
C ARG A 41 6.27 20.78 1.46
N SER A 42 7.27 19.91 1.30
CA SER A 42 8.60 20.28 0.85
C SER A 42 9.26 19.19 0.02
N TYR A 43 10.31 19.54 -0.72
CA TYR A 43 11.12 18.55 -1.44
C TYR A 43 11.88 17.61 -0.52
N ASP A 44 12.23 18.03 0.68
CA ASP A 44 12.91 17.14 1.63
C ASP A 44 11.94 16.08 2.17
N GLU A 45 10.69 16.46 2.46
CA GLU A 45 9.62 15.50 2.77
C GLU A 45 9.34 14.56 1.60
N ALA A 46 9.30 15.09 0.37
CA ALA A 46 9.08 14.26 -0.82
C ALA A 46 10.22 13.26 -1.06
N ARG A 47 11.49 13.67 -0.88
CA ARG A 47 12.64 12.76 -0.98
C ARG A 47 12.62 11.67 0.09
N ALA A 48 12.32 12.04 1.34
CA ALA A 48 12.18 11.09 2.42
C ALA A 48 11.05 10.09 2.13
N TYR A 49 9.91 10.57 1.63
CA TYR A 49 8.78 9.75 1.24
C TYR A 49 9.11 8.81 0.08
N VAL A 50 9.77 9.30 -0.97
CA VAL A 50 10.27 8.46 -2.08
C VAL A 50 11.16 7.34 -1.55
N GLY A 51 12.11 7.66 -0.66
CA GLY A 51 12.97 6.66 -0.02
C GLY A 51 12.17 5.59 0.73
N GLN A 52 11.20 5.99 1.56
CA GLN A 52 10.34 5.07 2.30
C GLN A 52 9.55 4.14 1.37
N VAL A 53 8.93 4.69 0.32
CA VAL A 53 8.16 3.92 -0.66
C VAL A 53 9.05 2.94 -1.44
N LEU A 54 10.30 3.33 -1.73
CA LEU A 54 11.31 2.47 -2.34
C LEU A 54 11.83 1.35 -1.42
N ASP A 55 11.45 1.33 -0.14
CA ASP A 55 11.72 0.23 0.79
C ASP A 55 10.48 -0.61 1.12
N LEU A 56 9.26 -0.14 0.83
CA LEU A 56 8.03 -0.89 1.11
C LEU A 56 7.97 -2.27 0.41
N PRO A 57 7.67 -3.36 1.13
CA PRO A 57 7.44 -4.66 0.50
C PRO A 57 6.16 -4.63 -0.36
N ILE A 58 6.03 -5.59 -1.28
CA ILE A 58 4.74 -5.83 -1.94
C ILE A 58 3.78 -6.35 -0.86
N PRO A 59 2.60 -5.70 -0.65
CA PRO A 59 1.62 -6.19 0.31
C PRO A 59 1.18 -7.62 -0.01
N PRO A 60 0.99 -8.50 0.99
CA PRO A 60 0.63 -9.91 0.76
C PRO A 60 -0.75 -10.07 0.09
N ASP A 61 -1.61 -9.07 0.20
CA ASP A 61 -2.95 -8.99 -0.39
C ASP A 61 -2.97 -8.18 -1.70
N TYR A 62 -1.81 -7.76 -2.21
CA TYR A 62 -1.72 -7.01 -3.46
C TYR A 62 -2.21 -7.85 -4.64
N LYS A 63 -3.24 -7.35 -5.32
CA LYS A 63 -3.80 -7.96 -6.53
C LYS A 63 -3.13 -7.36 -7.75
N ALA A 64 -2.12 -8.06 -8.27
CA ALA A 64 -1.41 -7.60 -9.46
C ALA A 64 -2.34 -7.58 -10.68
N PRO A 65 -2.27 -6.56 -11.56
CA PRO A 65 -3.03 -6.55 -12.80
C PRO A 65 -2.65 -7.68 -13.75
N ASP A 66 -3.63 -8.20 -14.50
CA ASP A 66 -3.47 -9.36 -15.39
C ASP A 66 -2.31 -9.25 -16.39
N TYR A 67 -2.00 -8.04 -16.87
CA TYR A 67 -0.94 -7.84 -17.87
C TYR A 67 0.44 -8.28 -17.35
N ILE A 68 0.68 -8.23 -16.03
CA ILE A 68 1.94 -8.62 -15.40
C ILE A 68 2.24 -10.11 -15.62
N TYR A 69 1.23 -10.98 -15.47
CA TYR A 69 1.37 -12.43 -15.61
C TYR A 69 0.97 -12.97 -16.99
N SER A 70 0.64 -12.09 -17.93
CA SER A 70 0.33 -12.47 -19.30
C SER A 70 1.57 -12.95 -20.07
N ASN A 71 1.33 -13.60 -21.22
CA ASN A 71 2.37 -14.04 -22.17
C ASN A 71 2.98 -12.90 -23.01
N MET A 72 2.78 -11.64 -22.62
CA MET A 72 3.37 -10.47 -23.30
C MET A 72 4.89 -10.42 -23.13
N THR A 73 5.57 -9.77 -24.07
CA THR A 73 7.00 -9.48 -23.94
C THR A 73 7.26 -8.49 -22.81
N LYS A 74 8.49 -8.46 -22.28
CA LYS A 74 8.90 -7.49 -21.27
C LYS A 74 8.59 -6.05 -21.71
N ASP A 75 8.91 -5.71 -22.96
CA ASP A 75 8.72 -4.35 -23.49
C ASP A 75 7.23 -3.97 -23.54
N GLN A 76 6.36 -4.88 -23.97
CA GLN A 76 4.91 -4.67 -23.97
C GLN A 76 4.36 -4.42 -22.55
N LYS A 77 4.87 -5.15 -21.55
CA LYS A 77 4.47 -4.95 -20.14
C LYS A 77 4.90 -3.57 -19.63
N TYR A 78 6.12 -3.14 -19.95
CA TYR A 78 6.60 -1.80 -19.55
C TYR A 78 5.90 -0.67 -20.31
N GLU A 79 5.47 -0.90 -21.56
CA GLU A 79 4.65 0.05 -22.30
C GLU A 79 3.29 0.27 -21.62
N ILE A 80 2.62 -0.81 -21.20
CA ILE A 80 1.36 -0.73 -20.44
C ILE A 80 1.58 -0.04 -19.09
N PHE A 81 2.64 -0.42 -18.36
CA PHE A 81 3.00 0.20 -17.09
C PHE A 81 3.19 1.72 -17.24
N GLY A 82 3.96 2.17 -18.23
CA GLY A 82 4.17 3.60 -18.47
C GLY A 82 2.88 4.37 -18.79
N LYS A 83 1.95 3.75 -19.54
CA LYS A 83 0.62 4.32 -19.82
C LYS A 83 -0.29 4.41 -18.59
N ARG A 84 -0.09 3.55 -17.58
CA ARG A 84 -0.87 3.54 -16.34
C ARG A 84 -0.42 4.63 -15.35
N TYR A 85 0.83 5.09 -15.48
CA TYR A 85 1.43 6.08 -14.57
C TYR A 85 2.09 7.24 -15.34
N PRO A 86 1.34 7.95 -16.21
CA PRO A 86 1.87 9.03 -17.02
C PRO A 86 2.42 10.20 -16.17
N GLU A 87 1.97 10.35 -14.93
CA GLU A 87 2.40 11.38 -13.99
C GLU A 87 3.85 11.18 -13.53
N PHE A 88 4.44 10.00 -13.73
CA PHE A 88 5.80 9.69 -13.29
C PHE A 88 6.68 9.17 -14.42
N TYR A 89 6.08 8.69 -15.50
CA TYR A 89 6.81 8.04 -16.57
C TYR A 89 7.71 9.03 -17.33
N GLY A 90 9.01 8.72 -17.37
CA GLY A 90 10.01 9.56 -18.04
C GLY A 90 10.44 10.79 -17.23
N LEU A 91 9.90 11.00 -16.02
CA LEU A 91 10.33 12.09 -15.14
C LEU A 91 11.58 11.73 -14.35
N GLY A 92 12.42 12.73 -14.10
CA GLY A 92 13.61 12.61 -13.27
C GLY A 92 13.77 13.82 -12.35
N SER A 93 14.66 13.69 -11.36
CA SER A 93 15.07 14.80 -10.50
C SER A 93 13.89 15.56 -9.88
N THR A 94 13.76 16.86 -10.14
CA THR A 94 12.75 17.74 -9.52
C THR A 94 11.34 17.47 -10.04
N ASP A 95 11.17 17.20 -11.34
CA ASP A 95 9.85 16.96 -11.94
C ASP A 95 9.17 15.71 -11.34
N LEU A 96 10.00 14.71 -10.98
CA LEU A 96 9.52 13.55 -10.24
C LEU A 96 9.04 13.96 -8.84
N LEU A 97 9.78 14.81 -8.12
CA LEU A 97 9.40 15.25 -6.78
C LEU A 97 8.13 16.11 -6.79
N ASP A 98 7.97 16.99 -7.78
CA ASP A 98 6.75 17.77 -7.96
C ASP A 98 5.54 16.85 -8.17
N SER A 99 5.70 15.83 -9.01
CA SER A 99 4.65 14.85 -9.28
C SER A 99 4.34 13.98 -8.05
N VAL A 100 5.36 13.62 -7.26
CA VAL A 100 5.18 12.90 -5.99
C VAL A 100 4.44 13.75 -4.97
N ILE A 101 4.70 15.06 -4.90
CA ILE A 101 3.96 15.98 -4.03
C ILE A 101 2.50 16.06 -4.46
N ALA A 102 2.23 16.12 -5.76
CA ALA A 102 0.88 16.17 -6.29
C ALA A 102 0.11 14.85 -6.12
N TYR A 103 0.80 13.70 -6.24
CA TYR A 103 0.19 12.37 -6.30
C TYR A 103 0.92 11.33 -5.43
N PRO A 104 1.08 11.54 -4.11
CA PRO A 104 1.92 10.69 -3.27
C PRO A 104 1.42 9.25 -3.17
N LYS A 105 0.10 9.05 -3.11
CA LYS A 105 -0.48 7.70 -3.06
C LYS A 105 -0.34 6.96 -4.39
N LEU A 106 -0.49 7.67 -5.51
CA LEU A 106 -0.32 7.06 -6.84
C LEU A 106 1.13 6.62 -7.05
N TYR A 107 2.09 7.37 -6.52
CA TYR A 107 3.51 6.99 -6.54
C TYR A 107 3.76 5.67 -5.79
N GLU A 108 3.14 5.49 -4.62
CA GLU A 108 3.22 4.23 -3.86
C GLU A 108 2.69 3.05 -4.68
N VAL A 109 1.50 3.20 -5.25
CA VAL A 109 0.87 2.18 -6.10
C VAL A 109 1.75 1.85 -7.30
N MET A 110 2.31 2.87 -7.96
CA MET A 110 3.24 2.70 -9.08
C MET A 110 4.48 1.88 -8.68
N ILE A 111 5.08 2.18 -7.52
CA ILE A 111 6.28 1.46 -7.06
C ILE A 111 5.96 0.01 -6.73
N ILE A 112 4.82 -0.27 -6.07
CA ILE A 112 4.38 -1.64 -5.78
C ILE A 112 4.14 -2.41 -7.10
N GLU A 113 3.45 -1.81 -8.07
CA GLU A 113 3.18 -2.43 -9.36
C GLU A 113 4.47 -2.70 -10.15
N ASN A 114 5.42 -1.74 -10.16
CA ASN A 114 6.73 -1.93 -10.80
C ASN A 114 7.54 -3.06 -10.16
N ARG A 115 7.48 -3.22 -8.83
CA ARG A 115 8.13 -4.36 -8.14
C ARG A 115 7.50 -5.68 -8.54
N ALA A 116 6.18 -5.76 -8.56
CA ALA A 116 5.47 -6.96 -9.00
C ALA A 116 5.84 -7.32 -10.45
N LEU A 117 5.90 -6.30 -11.34
CA LEU A 117 6.35 -6.47 -12.71
C LEU A 117 7.80 -7.00 -12.78
N ARG A 118 8.74 -6.40 -12.04
CA ARG A 118 10.14 -6.85 -11.97
C ARG A 118 10.27 -8.28 -11.47
N ALA A 119 9.47 -8.69 -10.49
CA ALA A 119 9.44 -10.05 -9.99
C ALA A 119 8.94 -11.05 -11.05
N SER A 120 7.96 -10.66 -11.86
CA SER A 120 7.40 -11.51 -12.94
C SER A 120 8.34 -11.73 -14.13
N VAL A 121 9.21 -10.76 -14.44
CA VAL A 121 10.11 -10.84 -15.60
C VAL A 121 11.48 -11.45 -15.27
N SER A 122 11.75 -11.70 -13.99
CA SER A 122 13.00 -12.31 -13.52
C SER A 122 12.90 -13.84 -13.37
N GLN A 123 11.72 -14.41 -13.66
CA GLN A 123 11.44 -15.86 -13.72
C GLN A 123 11.54 -16.35 -15.16
#